data_AF-A0ABD5SYV7-F1
#
_entry.id   AF-A0ABD5SYV7-F1
#
_cell.length_a   1.000
_cell.length_b   1.000
_cell.length_c   1.000
_cell.angle_alpha   90.00
_cell.angle_beta   90.00
_cell.angle_gamma   90.00
#
_symmetry.space_group_name_H-M   'P 1'
#
loop_
_entity.id
_entity.type
_entity.pdbx_description
1 polymer ?
#
loop_
_entity_poly.entity_id
_entity_poly.type
_entity_poly.pdbx_seq_one_letter_code
_entity_poly.pdbx_strand_id
1 'polypeptide(L)'
;MEVNCEGCAGCCMNWRSLLEEGAGSADARGGEDETENDSRRRHRRQRDPFGGEDAEPSSREPLDDDPTFVPLTRDEVRAFLEAGMADALAPRFWHARDEAEGVEIDGHNVAAVAGRPAFFVGLRKPPKPVAPFGREEPTWLPTCVFLDPTTLQCRIHESELYPDECGAYPEYTLALAQRSECERVESAFGGDRLLEADHDDPDGMLLGPQAIGAKLFCHPRPADLEGVVDRAA
;
A
#
# COMPACT_ATOMS: atom_id res chain seq x y z
N MET A 1 -21.62 -1.51 -12.94
CA MET A 1 -20.15 -1.57 -12.98
C MET A 1 -19.74 -2.12 -11.63
N GLU A 2 -19.47 -3.40 -11.59
CA GLU A 2 -19.24 -4.14 -10.35
C GLU A 2 -17.73 -4.08 -10.08
N VAL A 3 -17.36 -3.55 -8.92
CA VAL A 3 -15.99 -3.70 -8.42
C VAL A 3 -15.89 -5.15 -7.96
N ASN A 4 -15.66 -6.05 -8.90
CA ASN A 4 -15.41 -7.44 -8.57
C ASN A 4 -13.97 -7.50 -8.08
N CYS A 5 -13.79 -7.70 -6.77
CA CYS A 5 -12.48 -8.04 -6.24
C CYS A 5 -11.95 -9.34 -6.88
N GLU A 6 -12.83 -10.13 -7.52
CA GLU A 6 -12.47 -11.13 -8.53
C GLU A 6 -11.83 -10.44 -9.76
N GLY A 7 -10.49 -10.41 -9.79
CA GLY A 7 -9.68 -9.82 -10.87
C GLY A 7 -9.19 -8.39 -10.62
N CYS A 8 -9.61 -7.74 -9.52
CA CYS A 8 -9.08 -6.44 -9.10
C CYS A 8 -8.28 -6.58 -7.80
N ALA A 9 -6.97 -6.31 -7.87
CA ALA A 9 -6.18 -6.17 -6.67
C ALA A 9 -6.64 -4.93 -5.89
N GLY A 10 -7.18 -5.09 -4.68
CA GLY A 10 -7.69 -4.00 -3.84
C GLY A 10 -6.67 -2.88 -3.58
N CYS A 11 -5.40 -3.11 -3.89
CA CYS A 11 -4.33 -2.12 -3.89
C CYS A 11 -4.37 -1.07 -5.01
N CYS A 12 -5.21 -1.25 -6.03
CA CYS A 12 -5.16 -0.41 -7.24
C CYS A 12 -5.60 1.04 -7.03
N MET A 13 -6.28 1.38 -5.94
CA MET A 13 -6.75 2.73 -5.66
C MET A 13 -6.57 3.07 -4.18
N ASN A 14 -6.44 4.36 -3.87
CA ASN A 14 -6.59 4.86 -2.51
C ASN A 14 -8.09 5.12 -2.22
N TRP A 15 -8.71 4.21 -1.48
CA TRP A 15 -10.14 4.24 -1.18
C TRP A 15 -10.53 5.15 -0.02
N ARG A 16 -9.56 5.64 0.77
CA ARG A 16 -9.81 6.37 2.03
C ARG A 16 -10.78 7.55 1.83
N SER A 17 -10.56 8.37 0.80
CA SER A 17 -11.42 9.53 0.50
C SER A 17 -12.87 9.12 0.21
N LEU A 18 -13.09 8.00 -0.47
CA LEU A 18 -14.44 7.50 -0.74
C LEU A 18 -15.09 6.90 0.52
N LEU A 19 -14.31 6.21 1.35
CA LEU A 19 -14.81 5.63 2.60
C LEU A 19 -15.25 6.71 3.60
N GLU A 20 -14.53 7.83 3.65
CA GLU A 20 -14.88 8.99 4.49
C GLU A 20 -16.18 9.66 4.01
N GLU A 21 -16.37 9.81 2.70
CA GLU A 21 -17.63 10.31 2.10
C GLU A 21 -18.81 9.35 2.35
N GLY A 22 -18.58 8.05 2.19
CA GLY A 22 -19.61 7.01 2.37
C GLY A 22 -20.07 6.86 3.83
N ALA A 23 -19.14 6.92 4.78
CA ALA A 23 -19.45 6.90 6.21
C ALA A 23 -20.32 8.10 6.62
N GLY A 24 -20.02 9.30 6.10
CA GLY A 24 -20.83 10.49 6.33
C GLY A 24 -22.27 10.40 5.77
N SER A 25 -22.51 9.53 4.79
CA SER A 25 -23.86 9.28 4.26
C SER A 25 -24.63 8.18 5.03
N ALA A 26 -23.94 7.29 5.74
CA ALA A 26 -24.57 6.22 6.53
C ALA A 26 -25.13 6.72 7.88
N ASP A 27 -24.52 7.78 8.45
CA ASP A 27 -24.91 8.38 9.73
C ASP A 27 -26.22 9.20 9.68
N ALA A 28 -26.85 9.37 8.51
CA ALA A 28 -28.14 10.06 8.38
C ALA A 28 -29.37 9.19 8.73
N ARG A 29 -29.17 7.95 9.20
CA ARG A 29 -30.26 7.04 9.63
C ARG A 29 -29.93 6.30 10.93
N GLY A 30 -29.87 7.02 12.05
CA GLY A 30 -29.88 6.40 13.38
C GLY A 30 -29.49 7.39 14.47
N GLY A 31 -30.44 7.74 15.33
CA GLY A 31 -30.24 8.71 16.40
C GLY A 31 -29.34 8.25 17.54
N GLU A 32 -28.67 9.24 18.12
CA GLU A 32 -28.32 9.44 19.54
C GLU A 32 -27.93 8.20 20.37
N ASP A 33 -26.62 8.03 20.62
CA ASP A 33 -26.18 7.84 22.00
C ASP A 33 -24.74 8.36 22.20
N GLU A 34 -24.58 9.10 23.30
CA GLU A 34 -23.35 9.79 23.69
C GLU A 34 -22.34 8.78 24.25
N THR A 35 -21.15 8.67 23.64
CA THR A 35 -19.91 8.37 24.38
C THR A 35 -18.72 8.94 23.61
N GLU A 36 -18.60 10.27 23.66
CA GLU A 36 -17.33 10.92 23.38
C GLU A 36 -16.26 10.45 24.37
N ASN A 37 -15.08 10.17 23.82
CA ASN A 37 -13.77 10.21 24.51
C ASN A 37 -13.13 8.87 24.98
N ASP A 38 -13.16 7.80 24.17
CA ASP A 38 -12.20 6.66 24.31
C ASP A 38 -11.56 6.20 22.97
N SER A 39 -11.99 6.76 21.83
CA SER A 39 -11.59 6.30 20.48
C SER A 39 -10.21 6.80 20.02
N ARG A 40 -9.68 7.88 20.60
CA ARG A 40 -8.32 8.37 20.27
C ARG A 40 -7.17 7.61 20.94
N ARG A 41 -7.46 6.72 21.91
CA ARG A 41 -6.43 5.93 22.62
C ARG A 41 -6.32 4.48 22.15
N ARG A 42 -7.28 3.95 21.40
CA ARG A 42 -7.29 2.54 20.98
C ARG A 42 -6.59 2.24 19.66
N HIS A 43 -6.31 3.23 18.82
CA HIS A 43 -5.62 3.04 17.53
C HIS A 43 -4.10 2.83 17.64
N ARG A 44 -3.53 2.69 18.84
CA ARG A 44 -2.07 2.58 19.07
C ARG A 44 -1.58 1.25 19.62
N ARG A 45 -2.40 0.20 19.58
CA ARG A 45 -1.98 -1.16 19.95
C ARG A 45 -2.16 -2.13 18.79
N GLN A 46 -1.47 -1.84 17.69
CA GLN A 46 -1.18 -2.86 16.69
C GLN A 46 -0.10 -3.74 17.31
N ARG A 47 -0.51 -4.90 17.83
CA ARG A 47 0.40 -5.81 18.54
C ARG A 47 1.33 -6.43 17.49
N ASP A 48 2.61 -6.11 17.60
CA ASP A 48 3.69 -6.75 16.84
C ASP A 48 3.68 -8.26 17.16
N PRO A 49 3.46 -9.16 16.19
CA PRO A 49 3.45 -10.60 16.43
C PRO A 49 4.82 -11.16 16.83
N PHE A 50 5.87 -10.35 16.75
CA PHE A 50 7.24 -10.68 17.19
C PHE A 50 7.70 -9.87 18.42
N GLY A 51 6.86 -8.98 18.96
CA GLY A 51 7.18 -8.10 20.09
C GLY A 51 6.66 -8.64 21.43
N GLY A 52 7.53 -8.65 22.44
CA GLY A 52 7.09 -8.82 23.84
C GLY A 52 6.16 -7.68 24.27
N GLU A 53 5.47 -7.86 25.40
CA GLU A 53 4.45 -6.91 25.90
C GLU A 53 4.99 -5.49 26.21
N ASP A 54 6.32 -5.31 26.16
CA ASP A 54 7.06 -4.05 26.35
C ASP A 54 7.76 -3.53 25.06
N ALA A 55 7.44 -4.08 23.88
CA ALA A 55 8.03 -3.60 22.62
C ALA A 55 7.43 -2.24 22.22
N GLU A 56 8.27 -1.19 22.20
CA GLU A 56 7.96 0.11 21.60
C GLU A 56 7.43 -0.09 20.16
N PRO A 57 6.46 0.73 19.69
CA PRO A 57 5.84 0.55 18.37
C PRO A 57 6.92 0.48 17.29
N SER A 58 7.06 -0.71 16.70
CA SER A 58 8.24 -1.10 15.93
C SER A 58 8.14 -0.80 14.43
N SER A 59 7.04 -0.21 13.95
CA SER A 59 6.91 0.12 12.53
C SER A 59 7.55 1.48 12.21
N ARG A 60 8.38 1.52 11.16
CA ARG A 60 8.85 2.78 10.60
C ARG A 60 7.72 3.42 9.79
N GLU A 61 7.58 4.73 9.86
CA GLU A 61 6.59 5.49 9.11
C GLU A 61 7.07 5.69 7.66
N PRO A 62 6.27 5.31 6.63
CA PRO A 62 6.58 5.65 5.24
C PRO A 62 6.62 7.17 5.05
N LEU A 63 7.42 7.65 4.09
CA LEU A 63 7.40 9.08 3.74
C LEU A 63 6.16 9.48 2.94
N ASP A 64 5.57 8.52 2.21
CA ASP A 64 4.40 8.73 1.37
C ASP A 64 3.09 8.33 2.06
N ASP A 65 1.97 8.82 1.53
CA ASP A 65 0.63 8.61 2.09
C ASP A 65 -0.12 7.39 1.52
N ASP A 66 0.50 6.52 0.71
CA ASP A 66 -0.20 5.42 0.03
C ASP A 66 -0.54 4.27 1.02
N PRO A 67 -1.81 4.03 1.37
CA PRO A 67 -2.18 2.92 2.25
C PRO A 67 -1.89 1.54 1.68
N THR A 68 -1.83 1.43 0.35
CA THR A 68 -1.95 0.15 -0.36
C THR A 68 -0.80 -0.11 -1.30
N PHE A 69 0.38 0.39 -0.96
CA PHE A 69 1.57 0.18 -1.76
C PHE A 69 1.97 -1.30 -1.78
N VAL A 70 2.20 -1.81 -3.00
CA VAL A 70 2.65 -3.18 -3.23
C VAL A 70 4.14 -3.14 -3.57
N PRO A 71 5.02 -3.65 -2.69
CA PRO A 71 6.44 -3.71 -2.99
C PRO A 71 6.73 -4.83 -3.99
N LEU A 72 7.27 -4.46 -5.15
CA LEU A 72 7.69 -5.40 -6.17
C LEU A 72 9.03 -6.06 -5.80
N THR A 73 9.19 -7.29 -6.24
CA THR A 73 10.47 -8.01 -6.21
C THR A 73 11.45 -7.41 -7.21
N ARG A 74 12.74 -7.69 -7.00
CA ARG A 74 13.83 -7.32 -7.90
C ARG A 74 13.57 -7.80 -9.33
N ASP A 75 13.07 -9.02 -9.48
CA ASP A 75 12.91 -9.63 -10.79
C ASP A 75 11.71 -9.00 -11.54
N GLU A 76 10.62 -8.65 -10.84
CA GLU A 76 9.53 -7.83 -11.40
C GLU A 76 9.99 -6.42 -11.76
N VAL A 77 10.71 -5.72 -10.87
CA VAL A 77 11.28 -4.39 -11.15
C VAL A 77 12.14 -4.43 -12.39
N ARG A 78 12.99 -5.46 -12.52
CA ARG A 78 13.83 -5.68 -13.68
C ARG A 78 13.01 -5.87 -14.96
N ALA A 79 11.94 -6.67 -14.90
CA ALA A 79 11.06 -6.89 -16.05
C ALA A 79 10.44 -5.57 -16.55
N PHE A 80 9.97 -4.69 -15.66
CA PHE A 80 9.47 -3.36 -16.05
C PHE A 80 10.56 -2.49 -16.68
N LEU A 81 11.78 -2.49 -16.12
CA LEU A 81 12.89 -1.72 -16.66
C LEU A 81 13.33 -2.22 -18.03
N GLU A 82 13.42 -3.53 -18.23
CA GLU A 82 13.76 -4.17 -19.51
C GLU A 82 12.68 -3.91 -20.58
N ALA A 83 11.41 -3.78 -20.16
CA ALA A 83 10.31 -3.36 -21.02
C ALA A 83 10.26 -1.84 -21.29
N GLY A 84 11.20 -1.05 -20.74
CA GLY A 84 11.23 0.41 -20.92
C GLY A 84 10.16 1.17 -20.14
N MET A 85 9.57 0.56 -19.11
CA MET A 85 8.46 1.09 -18.32
C MET A 85 8.91 1.70 -16.98
N ALA A 86 10.09 2.32 -16.94
CA ALA A 86 10.60 2.95 -15.72
C ALA A 86 9.63 3.99 -15.14
N ASP A 87 8.90 4.72 -15.99
CA ASP A 87 7.93 5.74 -15.57
C ASP A 87 6.70 5.18 -14.84
N ALA A 88 6.50 3.85 -14.87
CA ALA A 88 5.45 3.16 -14.13
C ALA A 88 5.84 2.87 -12.67
N LEU A 89 7.12 3.00 -12.31
CA LEU A 89 7.67 2.62 -11.01
C LEU A 89 7.84 3.83 -10.09
N ALA A 90 7.63 3.63 -8.80
CA ALA A 90 7.94 4.61 -7.74
C ALA A 90 8.71 3.96 -6.60
N PRO A 91 9.72 4.65 -6.05
CA PRO A 91 10.31 4.24 -4.79
C PRO A 91 9.39 4.61 -3.61
N ARG A 92 9.44 3.82 -2.55
CA ARG A 92 8.93 4.18 -1.21
C ARG A 92 10.07 4.19 -0.22
N PHE A 93 10.14 5.23 0.59
CA PHE A 93 11.10 5.41 1.67
C PHE A 93 10.38 5.41 3.03
N TRP A 94 11.16 5.30 4.12
CA TRP A 94 10.66 5.42 5.49
C TRP A 94 11.51 6.39 6.29
N HIS A 95 10.89 7.03 7.26
CA HIS A 95 11.60 7.72 8.33
C HIS A 95 12.48 6.76 9.12
N ALA A 96 13.71 7.17 9.39
CA ALA A 96 14.56 6.51 10.37
C ALA A 96 13.96 6.69 11.78
N ARG A 97 14.21 5.74 12.68
CA ARG A 97 13.72 5.82 14.06
C ARG A 97 14.50 6.85 14.88
N ASP A 98 15.78 6.99 14.55
CA ASP A 98 16.71 7.93 15.17
C ASP A 98 17.83 8.33 14.18
N GLU A 99 18.74 9.18 14.63
CA GLU A 99 19.88 9.67 13.84
C GLU A 99 20.92 8.58 13.53
N ALA A 100 21.00 7.50 14.31
CA ALA A 100 21.98 6.44 14.13
C ALA A 100 21.59 5.45 13.03
N GLU A 101 20.29 5.30 12.78
CA GLU A 101 19.73 4.42 11.75
C GLU A 101 19.39 5.15 10.44
N GLY A 102 19.72 6.44 10.34
CA GLY A 102 19.24 7.32 9.28
C GLY A 102 20.33 8.00 8.45
N VAL A 103 19.94 8.45 7.27
CA VAL A 103 20.73 9.31 6.39
C VAL A 103 19.85 10.49 6.01
N GLU A 104 20.32 11.71 6.26
CA GLU A 104 19.61 12.92 5.88
C GLU A 104 19.70 13.15 4.36
N ILE A 105 18.55 13.23 3.69
CA ILE A 105 18.41 13.50 2.25
C ILE A 105 17.17 14.37 2.06
N ASP A 106 17.30 15.46 1.31
CA ASP A 106 16.21 16.41 1.04
C ASP A 106 15.48 16.94 2.30
N GLY A 107 16.17 17.00 3.45
CA GLY A 107 15.57 17.40 4.73
C GLY A 107 14.76 16.29 5.43
N HIS A 108 14.74 15.08 4.87
CA HIS A 108 14.17 13.88 5.49
C HIS A 108 15.27 13.01 6.09
N ASN A 109 15.08 12.53 7.32
CA ASN A 109 15.93 11.51 7.90
C ASN A 109 15.46 10.12 7.43
N VAL A 110 16.10 9.59 6.37
CA VAL A 110 15.68 8.36 5.68
C VAL A 110 16.33 7.13 6.31
N ALA A 111 15.53 6.10 6.58
CA ALA A 111 16.00 4.83 7.12
C ALA A 111 17.09 4.21 6.23
N ALA A 112 18.16 3.71 6.84
CA ALA A 112 19.32 3.20 6.14
C ALA A 112 19.78 1.83 6.67
N VAL A 113 20.32 1.01 5.76
CA VAL A 113 21.03 -0.23 6.10
C VAL A 113 22.51 0.00 5.81
N ALA A 114 23.36 -0.07 6.84
CA ALA A 114 24.79 0.19 6.72
C ALA A 114 25.11 1.54 6.02
N GLY A 115 24.37 2.60 6.39
CA GLY A 115 24.53 3.95 5.82
C GLY A 115 23.98 4.10 4.39
N ARG A 116 23.27 3.11 3.87
CA ARG A 116 22.66 3.14 2.53
C ARG A 116 21.14 3.30 2.65
N PRO A 117 20.54 4.36 2.08
CA PRO A 117 19.11 4.61 2.13
C PRO A 117 18.33 3.39 1.63
N ALA A 118 17.41 2.91 2.45
CA ALA A 118 16.61 1.73 2.19
C ALA A 118 15.26 2.12 1.58
N PHE A 119 14.84 1.41 0.53
CA PHE A 119 13.61 1.72 -0.20
C PHE A 119 12.96 0.46 -0.79
N PHE A 120 11.63 0.48 -0.94
CA PHE A 120 10.93 -0.44 -1.85
C PHE A 120 10.72 0.22 -3.20
N VAL A 121 10.40 -0.58 -4.21
CA VAL A 121 9.90 -0.11 -5.50
C VAL A 121 8.51 -0.72 -5.71
N GLY A 122 7.56 0.10 -6.12
CA GLY A 122 6.19 -0.27 -6.38
C GLY A 122 5.68 0.35 -7.67
N LEU A 123 4.40 0.12 -7.97
CA LEU A 123 3.72 0.78 -9.08
C LEU A 123 3.24 2.17 -8.67
N ARG A 124 3.44 3.16 -9.55
CA ARG A 124 2.94 4.53 -9.32
C ARG A 124 1.42 4.57 -9.29
N LYS A 125 0.91 5.48 -8.47
CA LYS A 125 -0.52 5.80 -8.38
C LYS A 125 -0.80 7.26 -8.73
N PRO A 126 -0.63 7.68 -10.01
CA PRO A 126 -1.01 9.02 -10.41
C PRO A 126 -2.52 9.26 -10.20
N PRO A 127 -2.95 10.51 -10.01
CA PRO A 127 -4.37 10.83 -9.91
C PRO A 127 -5.08 10.51 -11.22
N LYS A 128 -6.20 9.77 -11.14
CA LYS A 128 -7.06 9.43 -12.29
C LYS A 128 -8.54 9.69 -11.97
N PRO A 129 -9.35 10.08 -12.95
CA PRO A 129 -10.79 10.29 -12.77
C PRO A 129 -11.52 8.93 -12.83
N VAL A 130 -11.86 8.36 -11.67
CA VAL A 130 -12.51 7.05 -11.55
C VAL A 130 -13.92 7.19 -10.98
N ALA A 131 -14.84 6.33 -11.42
CA ALA A 131 -16.23 6.33 -10.95
C ALA A 131 -16.64 4.94 -10.43
N PRO A 132 -16.05 4.46 -9.33
CA PRO A 132 -16.42 3.17 -8.75
C PRO A 132 -17.86 3.19 -8.21
N PHE A 133 -18.44 1.99 -8.02
CA PHE A 133 -19.78 1.77 -7.46
C PHE A 133 -20.92 2.41 -8.27
N GLY A 134 -20.73 2.59 -9.58
CA GLY A 134 -21.77 3.12 -10.46
C GLY A 134 -22.08 4.61 -10.24
N ARG A 135 -21.15 5.38 -9.69
CA ARG A 135 -21.25 6.84 -9.59
C ARG A 135 -21.33 7.46 -10.99
N GLU A 136 -22.16 8.49 -11.13
CA GLU A 136 -22.32 9.23 -12.40
C GLU A 136 -21.13 10.17 -12.66
N GLU A 137 -20.59 10.79 -11.60
CA GLU A 137 -19.46 11.71 -11.69
C GLU A 137 -18.15 11.05 -11.22
N PRO A 138 -17.05 11.19 -11.99
CA PRO A 138 -15.76 10.64 -11.61
C PRO A 138 -15.08 11.48 -10.51
N THR A 139 -14.41 10.80 -9.59
CA THR A 139 -13.55 11.40 -8.56
C THR A 139 -12.08 11.20 -8.93
N TRP A 140 -11.25 12.23 -8.74
CA TRP A 140 -9.81 12.12 -8.94
C TRP A 140 -9.15 11.44 -7.74
N LEU A 141 -8.65 10.22 -7.94
CA LEU A 141 -8.03 9.42 -6.87
C LEU A 141 -6.63 8.94 -7.28
N PRO A 142 -5.68 8.84 -6.34
CA PRO A 142 -4.44 8.10 -6.55
C PRO A 142 -4.76 6.66 -6.98
N THR A 143 -4.40 6.33 -8.21
CA THR A 143 -4.83 5.09 -8.86
C THR A 143 -3.67 4.48 -9.63
N CYS A 144 -3.44 3.18 -9.43
CA CYS A 144 -2.40 2.39 -10.09
C CYS A 144 -2.33 2.74 -11.57
N VAL A 145 -1.12 2.99 -12.07
CA VAL A 145 -0.83 3.43 -13.44
C VAL A 145 -1.45 2.53 -14.51
N PHE A 146 -1.63 1.24 -14.23
CA PHE A 146 -2.24 0.28 -15.16
C PHE A 146 -3.74 0.08 -15.01
N LEU A 147 -4.38 0.62 -13.97
CA LEU A 147 -5.83 0.54 -13.85
C LEU A 147 -6.49 1.39 -14.94
N ASP A 148 -7.42 0.80 -15.67
CA ASP A 148 -8.29 1.52 -16.58
C ASP A 148 -9.34 2.32 -15.78
N PRO A 149 -9.42 3.65 -15.93
CA PRO A 149 -10.32 4.46 -15.11
C PRO A 149 -11.80 4.30 -15.48
N THR A 150 -12.10 3.73 -16.65
CA THR A 150 -13.46 3.50 -17.15
C THR A 150 -13.96 2.12 -16.80
N THR A 151 -13.14 1.08 -16.97
CA THR A 151 -13.56 -0.30 -16.68
C THR A 151 -13.23 -0.75 -15.27
N LEU A 152 -12.31 -0.04 -14.59
CA LEU A 152 -11.73 -0.41 -13.30
C LEU A 152 -11.05 -1.79 -13.34
N GLN A 153 -10.52 -2.16 -14.51
CA GLN A 153 -9.77 -3.39 -14.72
C GLN A 153 -8.29 -3.08 -14.94
N CYS A 154 -7.42 -3.98 -14.49
CA CYS A 154 -5.99 -3.87 -14.73
C CYS A 154 -5.67 -4.18 -16.20
N ARG A 155 -5.07 -3.22 -16.92
CA ARG A 155 -4.76 -3.36 -18.36
C ARG A 155 -3.69 -4.40 -18.67
N ILE A 156 -2.92 -4.80 -17.67
CA ILE A 156 -1.84 -5.77 -17.81
C ILE A 156 -2.16 -7.09 -17.10
N HIS A 157 -3.40 -7.32 -16.64
CA HIS A 157 -3.76 -8.50 -15.85
C HIS A 157 -3.40 -9.84 -16.54
N GLU A 158 -3.61 -9.92 -17.85
CA GLU A 158 -3.32 -11.12 -18.65
C GLU A 158 -1.92 -11.09 -19.29
N SER A 159 -1.10 -10.10 -18.94
CA SER A 159 0.25 -9.90 -19.46
C SER A 159 1.28 -10.65 -18.62
N GLU A 160 2.38 -11.06 -19.23
CA GLU A 160 3.58 -11.55 -18.53
C GLU A 160 4.22 -10.49 -17.62
N LEU A 161 3.85 -9.21 -17.77
CA LEU A 161 4.26 -8.12 -16.89
C LEU A 161 3.33 -7.92 -15.68
N TYR A 162 2.27 -8.70 -15.54
CA TYR A 162 1.42 -8.63 -14.35
C TYR A 162 2.26 -9.05 -13.13
N PRO A 163 2.43 -8.19 -12.11
CA PRO A 163 3.24 -8.56 -10.96
C PRO A 163 2.57 -9.65 -10.13
N ASP A 164 3.33 -10.67 -9.75
CA ASP A 164 2.91 -11.70 -8.81
C ASP A 164 2.47 -11.06 -7.48
N GLU A 165 3.17 -10.00 -7.06
CA GLU A 165 2.84 -9.26 -5.84
C GLU A 165 1.47 -8.56 -5.91
N CYS A 166 1.01 -8.18 -7.12
CA CYS A 166 -0.35 -7.66 -7.29
C CYS A 166 -1.40 -8.75 -7.11
N GLY A 167 -1.13 -9.97 -7.60
CA GLY A 167 -2.00 -11.13 -7.40
C GLY A 167 -2.06 -11.60 -5.95
N ALA A 168 -0.91 -11.61 -5.27
CA ALA A 168 -0.78 -12.08 -3.90
C ALA A 168 -1.24 -11.06 -2.83
N TYR A 169 -1.37 -9.78 -3.16
CA TYR A 169 -1.68 -8.72 -2.19
C TYR A 169 -2.92 -8.99 -1.31
N PRO A 170 -4.10 -9.39 -1.87
CA PRO A 170 -5.26 -9.72 -1.05
C PRO A 170 -4.98 -10.87 -0.08
N GLU A 171 -4.30 -11.91 -0.56
CA GLU A 171 -3.94 -13.11 0.21
C GLU A 171 -2.96 -12.78 1.35
N TYR A 172 -1.94 -11.96 1.08
CA TYR A 172 -0.97 -11.53 2.08
C TYR A 172 -1.60 -10.72 3.21
N THR A 173 -2.59 -9.88 2.87
CA THR A 173 -3.29 -9.07 3.87
C THR A 173 -4.09 -9.95 4.83
N LEU A 174 -4.75 -10.98 4.32
CA LEU A 174 -5.50 -11.96 5.12
C LEU A 174 -4.57 -12.82 5.99
N ALA A 175 -3.46 -13.32 5.42
CA ALA A 175 -2.49 -14.11 6.17
C ALA A 175 -1.80 -13.32 7.31
N LEU A 176 -1.66 -12.00 7.17
CA LEU A 176 -1.20 -11.11 8.24
C LEU A 176 -2.29 -10.74 9.26
N ALA A 177 -3.48 -11.36 9.16
CA ALA A 177 -4.67 -11.06 9.96
C ALA A 177 -4.99 -9.55 10.01
N GLN A 178 -4.68 -8.83 8.94
CA GLN A 178 -5.04 -7.42 8.79
C GLN A 178 -6.35 -7.33 8.02
N ARG A 179 -7.14 -6.31 8.36
CA ARG A 179 -8.32 -5.98 7.57
C ARG A 179 -7.87 -5.50 6.19
N SER A 180 -8.34 -6.16 5.14
CA SER A 180 -8.08 -5.76 3.77
C SER A 180 -8.87 -4.52 3.38
N GLU A 181 -8.37 -3.77 2.40
CA GLU A 181 -9.14 -2.65 1.85
C GLU A 181 -10.41 -3.12 1.15
N CYS A 182 -10.43 -4.35 0.60
CA CYS A 182 -11.65 -4.98 0.10
C CYS A 182 -12.71 -5.09 1.20
N GLU A 183 -12.36 -5.60 2.39
CA GLU A 183 -13.28 -5.67 3.54
C GLU A 183 -13.73 -4.29 4.04
N ARG A 184 -12.95 -3.22 3.82
CA ARG A 184 -13.36 -1.85 4.16
C ARG A 184 -14.37 -1.31 3.16
N VAL A 185 -14.09 -1.49 1.87
CA VAL A 185 -14.96 -1.09 0.76
C VAL A 185 -16.30 -1.83 0.81
N GLU A 186 -16.27 -3.16 0.95
CA GLU A 186 -17.46 -4.00 1.08
C GLU A 186 -18.31 -3.57 2.28
N SER A 187 -17.69 -3.27 3.42
CA SER A 187 -18.41 -2.80 4.61
C SER A 187 -19.10 -1.45 4.41
N ALA A 188 -18.59 -0.58 3.52
CA ALA A 188 -19.14 0.75 3.29
C ALA A 188 -20.15 0.79 2.14
N PHE A 189 -19.97 -0.05 1.11
CA PHE A 189 -20.71 0.03 -0.15
C PHE A 189 -21.42 -1.27 -0.55
N GLY A 190 -21.20 -2.39 0.17
CA GLY A 190 -21.67 -3.73 -0.19
C GLY A 190 -20.79 -4.43 -1.25
N GLY A 191 -20.97 -5.74 -1.43
CA GLY A 191 -20.27 -6.53 -2.47
C GLY A 191 -20.27 -8.04 -2.19
N ASP A 192 -19.95 -8.84 -3.21
CA ASP A 192 -19.68 -10.27 -3.07
C ASP A 192 -18.26 -10.48 -2.52
N ARG A 193 -18.18 -11.22 -1.41
CA ARG A 193 -16.95 -11.47 -0.64
C ARG A 193 -15.94 -12.27 -1.46
N LEU A 194 -14.65 -11.88 -1.42
CA LEU A 194 -13.56 -12.77 -1.83
C LEU A 194 -13.58 -14.04 -0.96
N LEU A 195 -13.84 -15.18 -1.61
CA LEU A 195 -14.01 -16.48 -0.97
C LEU A 195 -12.73 -16.97 -0.27
N GLU A 196 -12.99 -17.83 0.73
CA GLU A 196 -12.06 -18.60 1.55
C GLU A 196 -10.97 -19.28 0.69
N ALA A 197 -9.74 -18.78 0.79
CA ALA A 197 -8.56 -19.56 0.45
C ALA A 197 -7.82 -19.90 1.76
N ASP A 198 -7.33 -21.14 1.85
CA ASP A 198 -6.60 -21.68 3.01
C ASP A 198 -5.10 -21.42 2.81
N HIS A 199 -4.38 -20.87 3.79
CA HIS A 199 -3.02 -20.34 3.58
C HIS A 199 -2.04 -20.86 4.64
N ASP A 200 -1.02 -21.57 4.18
CA ASP A 200 -0.05 -22.26 5.02
C ASP A 200 1.38 -21.71 4.97
N ASP A 201 1.70 -20.64 4.21
CA ASP A 201 3.10 -20.18 4.16
C ASP A 201 3.33 -18.66 4.01
N PRO A 202 3.67 -17.94 5.09
CA PRO A 202 4.13 -16.56 5.05
C PRO A 202 5.58 -16.40 4.55
N ASP A 203 6.35 -17.47 4.32
CA ASP A 203 7.76 -17.38 3.89
C ASP A 203 7.92 -16.72 2.51
N GLY A 204 6.89 -16.77 1.66
CA GLY A 204 6.84 -16.05 0.38
C GLY A 204 6.80 -14.52 0.51
N MET A 205 6.40 -13.99 1.67
CA MET A 205 6.27 -12.53 1.87
C MET A 205 7.62 -11.82 2.00
N LEU A 206 8.73 -12.56 2.17
CA LEU A 206 10.08 -12.02 2.35
C LEU A 206 10.15 -10.92 3.42
N LEU A 207 9.64 -11.20 4.63
CA LEU A 207 9.57 -10.23 5.74
C LEU A 207 10.85 -10.17 6.59
N GLY A 208 11.84 -11.03 6.32
CA GLY A 208 13.10 -11.09 7.06
C GLY A 208 14.32 -10.53 6.31
N PRO A 209 15.55 -10.72 6.82
CA PRO A 209 16.78 -10.22 6.20
C PRO A 209 16.98 -10.64 4.73
N GLN A 210 16.39 -11.76 4.31
CA GLN A 210 16.34 -12.22 2.93
C GLN A 210 15.66 -11.24 1.97
N ALA A 211 14.88 -10.29 2.48
CA ALA A 211 14.27 -9.21 1.70
C ALA A 211 15.31 -8.28 1.08
N ILE A 212 16.49 -8.14 1.69
CA ILE A 212 17.53 -7.21 1.23
C ILE A 212 18.07 -7.68 -0.12
N GLY A 213 17.89 -6.84 -1.14
CA GLY A 213 18.23 -7.14 -2.53
C GLY A 213 17.21 -7.99 -3.27
N ALA A 214 16.16 -8.46 -2.60
CA ALA A 214 15.05 -9.20 -3.20
C ALA A 214 13.78 -8.35 -3.32
N LYS A 215 13.42 -7.58 -2.29
CA LYS A 215 12.31 -6.59 -2.27
C LYS A 215 12.75 -5.26 -1.66
N LEU A 216 13.58 -5.29 -0.61
CA LEU A 216 14.18 -4.11 0.00
C LEU A 216 15.50 -3.77 -0.70
N PHE A 217 15.58 -2.57 -1.28
CA PHE A 217 16.79 -2.09 -1.94
C PHE A 217 17.54 -1.10 -1.05
N CYS A 218 18.86 -0.98 -1.26
CA CYS A 218 19.71 -0.04 -0.54
C CYS A 218 20.56 0.74 -1.53
N HIS A 219 20.33 2.05 -1.66
CA HIS A 219 21.03 2.86 -2.66
C HIS A 219 22.53 2.99 -2.32
N PRO A 220 23.47 2.68 -3.24
CA PRO A 220 24.90 2.71 -2.93
C PRO A 220 25.45 4.12 -2.69
N ARG A 221 24.80 5.14 -3.22
CA ARG A 221 25.27 6.52 -3.20
C ARG A 221 24.12 7.44 -2.76
N PRO A 222 24.04 7.85 -1.48
CA PRO A 222 22.92 8.67 -0.98
C PRO A 222 22.71 9.95 -1.78
N ALA A 223 23.79 10.62 -2.18
CA ALA A 223 23.73 11.88 -2.94
C ALA A 223 23.03 11.76 -4.30
N ASP A 224 22.95 10.58 -4.91
CA ASP A 224 22.21 10.40 -6.17
C ASP A 224 20.68 10.48 -5.98
N LEU A 225 20.20 10.42 -4.74
CA LEU A 225 18.78 10.51 -4.39
C LEU A 225 18.33 11.95 -4.12
N GLU A 226 19.20 12.95 -4.30
CA GLU A 226 18.84 14.35 -4.10
C GLU A 226 17.67 14.76 -5.03
N GLY A 227 16.64 15.35 -4.42
CA GLY A 227 15.35 15.67 -5.00
C GLY A 227 14.44 14.46 -5.30
N VAL A 228 14.93 13.23 -5.20
CA VAL A 228 14.12 12.01 -5.42
C VAL A 228 13.29 11.72 -4.17
N VAL A 229 13.86 11.92 -2.98
CA VAL A 229 13.17 11.64 -1.71
C VAL A 229 12.02 12.62 -1.51
N ASP A 230 12.26 13.92 -1.73
CA ASP A 230 11.21 14.96 -1.64
C ASP A 230 10.06 14.74 -2.63
N ARG A 231 10.33 14.24 -3.84
CA ARG A 231 9.27 13.90 -4.81
C ARG A 231 8.49 12.63 -4.48
N ALA A 232 9.07 11.77 -3.65
CA ALA A 232 8.48 10.49 -3.27
C ALA A 232 7.71 10.56 -1.96
N ALA A 233 7.98 11.54 -1.10
CA ALA A 233 7.18 11.91 0.05
C ALA A 233 5.84 12.54 -0.39
#